data_AF-K8MRA9-F1
#
_entry.id   AF-K8MRA9-F1
#
_cell.length_a   1.000
_cell.length_b   1.000
_cell.length_c   1.000
_cell.angle_alpha   90.00
_cell.angle_beta   90.00
_cell.angle_gamma   90.00
#
_symmetry.space_group_name_H-M   'P 1'
#
loop_
_entity.id
_entity.type
_entity.pdbx_description
1 polymer ?
#
loop_
_entity_poly.entity_id
_entity_poly.type
_entity_poly.pdbx_seq_one_letter_code
_entity_poly.pdbx_strand_id
1 'polypeptide(L)'
;MKNKKNTVLITLTIMITLVSIVLAIMLVNSNNQLSKAHKEIESVKEEKDRAVMVKDKLSTYVSNVDHDLFLEANDFVLGMNSLTSYKFGDGVLFDKTQIAVSEPKKQTSGMLAMNHDSKSFIPVTVTLTIKNNDSSNIEFNPGKFLASDDKGNYLAYDSVMSNDDTVSVQSDKSVVIQAGKEATIAIFYAMDNDHSDNDVNKIEFLNKTWTK
;
A
#
# COMPACT_ATOMS: atom_id res chain seq x y z
N MET A 1 48.57 -60.29 -29.45
CA MET A 1 47.92 -58.96 -29.60
C MET A 1 46.39 -58.98 -29.64
N LYS A 2 45.70 -60.12 -29.92
CA LYS A 2 44.22 -60.18 -29.97
C LYS A 2 43.51 -59.88 -28.63
N ASN A 3 44.01 -60.42 -27.51
CA ASN A 3 43.35 -60.23 -26.20
C ASN A 3 43.41 -58.78 -25.67
N LYS A 4 44.51 -58.05 -25.90
CA LYS A 4 44.64 -56.64 -25.49
C LYS A 4 43.66 -55.71 -26.23
N LYS A 5 43.38 -55.97 -27.52
CA LYS A 5 42.39 -55.19 -28.29
C LYS A 5 40.96 -55.42 -27.77
N ASN A 6 40.61 -56.65 -27.38
CA ASN A 6 39.31 -56.94 -26.78
C ASN A 6 39.16 -56.32 -25.39
N THR A 7 40.19 -56.34 -24.55
CA THR A 7 40.15 -55.68 -23.24
C THR A 7 39.97 -54.17 -23.37
N VAL A 8 40.71 -53.51 -24.27
CA VAL A 8 40.56 -52.06 -24.53
C VAL A 8 39.16 -51.74 -25.06
N LEU A 9 38.62 -52.56 -25.97
CA LEU A 9 37.28 -52.36 -26.51
C LEU A 9 36.20 -52.50 -25.42
N ILE A 10 36.29 -53.53 -24.58
CA ILE A 10 35.35 -53.76 -23.48
C ILE A 10 35.40 -52.59 -22.47
N THR A 11 36.60 -52.14 -22.09
CA THR A 11 36.75 -51.00 -21.17
C THR A 11 36.19 -49.71 -21.78
N LEU A 12 36.39 -49.48 -23.08
CA LEU A 12 35.83 -48.32 -23.78
C LEU A 12 34.30 -48.38 -23.84
N THR A 13 33.73 -49.55 -24.12
CA THR A 13 32.28 -49.77 -24.11
C THR A 13 31.69 -49.49 -22.72
N ILE A 14 32.31 -49.99 -21.65
CA ILE A 14 31.87 -49.74 -20.26
C ILE A 14 31.92 -48.24 -19.94
N MET A 15 33.00 -47.54 -20.31
CA MET A 15 33.14 -46.10 -20.11
C MET A 15 32.06 -45.31 -20.86
N ILE A 16 31.80 -45.67 -22.13
CA ILE A 16 30.74 -45.03 -22.93
C ILE A 16 29.37 -45.24 -22.28
N THR A 17 29.06 -46.47 -21.85
CA THR A 17 27.79 -46.78 -21.19
C THR A 17 27.62 -45.99 -19.89
N LEU A 18 28.66 -45.89 -19.07
CA LEU A 18 28.65 -45.09 -17.82
C LEU A 18 28.40 -43.61 -18.11
N VAL A 19 29.08 -43.02 -19.08
CA VAL A 19 28.89 -41.63 -19.49
C VAL A 19 27.45 -41.40 -20.00
N SER A 20 26.92 -42.32 -20.79
CA SER A 20 25.52 -42.25 -21.27
C SER A 20 24.50 -42.30 -20.13
N ILE A 21 24.73 -43.12 -19.10
CA ILE A 21 23.86 -43.20 -17.92
C ILE A 21 23.86 -41.87 -17.14
N VAL A 22 25.05 -41.30 -16.92
CA VAL A 22 25.17 -40.01 -16.20
C VAL A 22 24.47 -38.89 -16.95
N LEU A 23 24.65 -38.81 -18.28
CA LEU A 23 23.96 -37.83 -19.12
C LEU A 23 22.44 -37.99 -19.09
N ALA A 24 21.94 -39.23 -19.12
CA ALA A 24 20.51 -39.50 -19.02
C ALA A 24 19.92 -39.05 -17.67
N ILE A 25 20.62 -39.31 -16.56
CA ILE A 25 20.20 -38.85 -15.22
C ILE A 25 20.17 -37.31 -15.16
N MET A 26 21.19 -36.64 -15.71
CA MET A 26 21.23 -35.18 -15.78
C MET A 26 20.08 -34.62 -16.62
N LEU A 27 19.75 -35.24 -17.77
CA LEU A 27 18.62 -34.85 -18.61
C LEU A 27 17.28 -34.98 -17.89
N VAL A 28 17.07 -36.10 -17.19
CA VAL A 28 15.84 -36.34 -16.42
C VAL A 28 15.70 -35.31 -15.29
N ASN A 29 16.79 -35.03 -14.57
CA ASN A 29 16.77 -34.01 -13.51
C ASN A 29 16.50 -32.61 -14.06
N SER A 30 17.12 -32.25 -15.19
CA SER A 30 16.88 -30.96 -15.86
C SER A 30 15.43 -30.82 -16.34
N ASN A 31 14.86 -31.87 -16.96
CA ASN A 31 13.46 -31.89 -17.37
C ASN A 31 12.49 -31.79 -16.18
N ASN A 32 12.81 -32.45 -15.06
CA ASN A 32 11.99 -32.34 -13.84
C ASN A 32 12.02 -30.91 -13.26
N GLN A 33 13.19 -30.25 -13.26
CA GLN A 33 13.28 -28.85 -12.84
C GLN A 33 12.53 -27.92 -13.78
N LEU A 34 12.65 -28.11 -15.09
CA LEU A 34 11.92 -27.34 -16.10
C LEU A 34 10.40 -27.51 -15.96
N SER A 35 9.92 -28.72 -15.72
CA SER A 35 8.50 -29.00 -15.50
C SER A 35 7.96 -28.33 -14.23
N LYS A 36 8.73 -28.32 -13.14
CA LYS A 36 8.37 -27.61 -11.91
C LYS A 36 8.29 -26.10 -12.14
N ALA A 37 9.30 -25.51 -12.76
CA ALA A 37 9.32 -24.10 -13.10
C ALA A 37 8.14 -23.70 -14.02
N HIS A 38 7.78 -24.56 -14.99
CA HIS A 38 6.63 -24.30 -15.85
C HIS A 38 5.31 -24.29 -15.08
N LYS A 39 5.12 -25.22 -14.15
CA LYS A 39 3.93 -25.26 -13.29
C LYS A 39 3.83 -24.05 -12.36
N GLU A 40 4.94 -23.61 -11.79
CA GLU A 40 4.99 -22.41 -10.95
C GLU A 40 4.67 -21.14 -11.77
N ILE A 41 5.19 -21.03 -12.99
CA ILE A 41 4.86 -19.91 -13.90
C ILE A 41 3.38 -19.92 -14.26
N GLU A 42 2.82 -21.10 -14.56
CA GLU A 42 1.40 -21.25 -14.89
C GLU A 42 0.52 -20.87 -13.70
N SER A 43 0.86 -21.31 -12.47
CA SER A 43 0.11 -20.92 -11.27
C SER A 43 0.19 -19.42 -11.00
N VAL A 44 1.37 -18.79 -11.18
CA VAL A 44 1.53 -17.34 -11.03
C VAL A 44 0.70 -16.59 -12.07
N LYS A 45 0.63 -17.10 -13.31
CA LYS A 45 -0.21 -16.52 -14.36
C LYS A 45 -1.68 -16.62 -14.00
N GLU A 46 -2.14 -17.77 -13.52
CA GLU A 46 -3.52 -17.93 -13.06
C GLU A 46 -3.87 -17.00 -11.90
N GLU A 47 -2.98 -16.84 -10.92
CA GLU A 47 -3.17 -15.91 -9.80
C GLU A 47 -3.25 -14.46 -10.27
N LYS A 48 -2.37 -14.07 -11.22
CA LYS A 48 -2.43 -12.76 -11.85
C LYS A 48 -3.76 -12.54 -12.57
N ASP A 49 -4.22 -13.52 -13.35
CA ASP A 49 -5.48 -13.41 -14.09
C ASP A 49 -6.68 -13.31 -13.13
N ARG A 50 -6.66 -14.07 -12.02
CA ARG A 50 -7.64 -13.95 -10.94
C ARG A 50 -7.62 -12.55 -10.28
N ALA A 51 -6.43 -12.00 -10.00
CA ALA A 51 -6.30 -10.67 -9.42
C ALA A 51 -6.87 -9.58 -10.34
N VAL A 52 -6.62 -9.68 -11.65
CA VAL A 52 -7.19 -8.77 -12.66
C VAL A 52 -8.72 -8.86 -12.67
N MET A 53 -9.29 -10.08 -12.67
CA MET A 53 -10.74 -10.27 -12.63
C MET A 53 -11.37 -9.66 -11.34
N VAL A 54 -10.74 -9.86 -10.18
CA VAL A 54 -11.21 -9.28 -8.91
C VAL A 54 -11.17 -7.75 -8.96
N LYS A 55 -10.08 -7.17 -9.47
CA LYS A 55 -9.96 -5.73 -9.68
C LYS A 55 -11.08 -5.21 -10.58
N ASP A 56 -11.30 -5.81 -11.74
CA ASP A 56 -12.30 -5.34 -12.71
C ASP A 56 -13.73 -5.43 -12.15
N LYS A 57 -14.03 -6.49 -11.38
CA LYS A 57 -15.30 -6.64 -10.68
C LYS A 57 -15.50 -5.55 -9.64
N LEU A 58 -14.47 -5.26 -8.83
CA LEU A 58 -14.52 -4.20 -7.82
C LEU A 58 -14.69 -2.83 -8.47
N SER A 59 -13.86 -2.49 -9.47
CA SER A 59 -13.95 -1.24 -10.21
C SER A 59 -15.33 -1.02 -10.82
N THR A 60 -15.89 -2.06 -11.45
CA THR A 60 -17.24 -2.00 -12.03
C THR A 60 -18.30 -1.80 -10.96
N TYR A 61 -18.21 -2.52 -9.83
CA TYR A 61 -19.15 -2.38 -8.73
C TYR A 61 -19.12 -0.97 -8.14
N VAL A 62 -17.94 -0.44 -7.79
CA VAL A 62 -17.80 0.89 -7.22
C VAL A 62 -18.31 1.94 -8.21
N SER A 63 -17.92 1.87 -9.49
CA SER A 63 -18.39 2.82 -10.52
C SER A 63 -19.91 2.81 -10.70
N ASN A 64 -20.57 1.66 -10.56
CA ASN A 64 -22.02 1.55 -10.66
C ASN A 64 -22.76 2.04 -9.41
N VAL A 65 -22.15 1.92 -8.23
CA VAL A 65 -22.74 2.35 -6.96
C VAL A 65 -22.51 3.84 -6.71
N ASP A 66 -21.30 4.31 -7.00
CA ASP A 66 -20.85 5.68 -6.79
C ASP A 66 -19.73 6.01 -7.79
N HIS A 67 -20.13 6.61 -8.91
CA HIS A 67 -19.23 6.92 -10.02
C HIS A 67 -18.18 7.97 -9.64
N ASP A 68 -18.55 8.97 -8.86
CA ASP A 68 -17.65 10.05 -8.46
C ASP A 68 -16.56 9.50 -7.52
N LEU A 69 -16.95 8.67 -6.55
CA LEU A 69 -15.99 7.97 -5.70
C LEU A 69 -15.04 7.07 -6.50
N PHE A 70 -15.57 6.38 -7.53
CA PHE A 70 -14.73 5.57 -8.43
C PHE A 70 -13.70 6.42 -9.17
N LEU A 71 -14.11 7.56 -9.75
CA LEU A 71 -13.20 8.46 -10.46
C LEU A 71 -12.11 8.99 -9.53
N GLU A 72 -12.49 9.46 -8.33
CA GLU A 72 -11.52 9.95 -7.34
C GLU A 72 -10.53 8.87 -6.89
N ALA A 73 -11.02 7.66 -6.59
CA ALA A 73 -10.16 6.55 -6.20
C ALA A 73 -9.22 6.11 -7.33
N ASN A 74 -9.72 6.10 -8.57
CA ASN A 74 -8.93 5.77 -9.74
C ASN A 74 -7.85 6.84 -10.01
N ASP A 75 -8.20 8.12 -9.90
CA ASP A 75 -7.25 9.23 -10.06
C ASP A 75 -6.18 9.23 -8.95
N PHE A 76 -6.56 8.90 -7.72
CA PHE A 76 -5.63 8.70 -6.62
C PHE A 76 -4.58 7.62 -6.95
N VAL A 77 -5.03 6.45 -7.41
CA VAL A 77 -4.14 5.31 -7.74
C VAL A 77 -3.28 5.59 -8.98
N LEU A 78 -3.84 6.18 -10.03
CA LEU A 78 -3.08 6.50 -11.26
C LEU A 78 -2.12 7.68 -11.07
N GLY A 79 -2.45 8.60 -10.15
CA GLY A 79 -1.63 9.74 -9.76
C GLY A 79 -0.30 9.36 -9.10
N MET A 80 -0.13 8.10 -8.66
CA MET A 80 1.10 7.57 -8.08
C MET A 80 2.34 7.74 -9.00
N ASN A 81 2.16 7.84 -10.32
CA ASN A 81 3.28 8.06 -11.24
C ASN A 81 3.84 9.50 -11.19
N SER A 82 3.24 10.39 -10.39
CA SER A 82 3.62 11.81 -10.25
C SER A 82 3.72 12.26 -8.78
N LEU A 83 4.14 11.36 -7.89
CA LEU A 83 4.24 11.62 -6.45
C LEU A 83 5.20 12.78 -6.17
N THR A 84 4.67 13.86 -5.59
CA THR A 84 5.49 14.93 -5.04
C THR A 84 5.62 14.72 -3.53
N SER A 85 6.85 14.61 -3.04
CA SER A 85 7.14 14.39 -1.62
C SER A 85 7.51 15.69 -0.91
N TYR A 86 7.04 15.84 0.32
CA TYR A 86 7.28 16.98 1.21
C TYR A 86 7.68 16.48 2.60
N LYS A 87 8.27 17.36 3.42
CA LYS A 87 8.50 17.06 4.83
C LYS A 87 7.26 17.34 5.65
N PHE A 88 7.08 16.61 6.74
CA PHE A 88 6.06 16.97 7.72
C PHE A 88 6.24 18.43 8.19
N GLY A 89 5.13 19.17 8.27
CA GLY A 89 5.09 20.61 8.53
C GLY A 89 5.14 21.49 7.28
N ASP A 90 5.55 20.97 6.12
CA ASP A 90 5.53 21.75 4.88
C ASP A 90 4.08 21.98 4.41
N GLY A 91 3.73 23.26 4.22
CA GLY A 91 2.43 23.67 3.71
C GLY A 91 2.37 23.62 2.18
N VAL A 92 1.46 22.80 1.65
CA VAL A 92 1.29 22.56 0.21
C VAL A 92 -0.01 23.20 -0.26
N LEU A 93 0.01 23.87 -1.41
CA LEU A 93 -1.17 24.50 -2.01
C LEU A 93 -1.96 23.50 -2.85
N PHE A 94 -3.25 23.38 -2.55
CA PHE A 94 -4.27 22.63 -3.27
C PHE A 94 -5.34 23.61 -3.74
N ASP A 95 -5.30 23.99 -5.01
CA ASP A 95 -6.11 25.09 -5.55
C ASP A 95 -5.93 26.38 -4.72
N LYS A 96 -6.93 26.76 -3.91
CA LYS A 96 -6.87 27.92 -3.01
C LYS A 96 -6.66 27.57 -1.54
N THR A 97 -6.45 26.29 -1.23
CA THR A 97 -6.31 25.80 0.15
C THR A 97 -4.86 25.39 0.40
N GLN A 98 -4.22 25.95 1.41
CA GLN A 98 -2.90 25.48 1.84
C GLN A 98 -3.07 24.45 2.97
N ILE A 99 -2.43 23.30 2.86
CA ILE A 99 -2.50 22.22 3.85
C ILE A 99 -1.08 21.85 4.29
N ALA A 100 -0.82 21.91 5.58
CA ALA A 100 0.36 21.35 6.22
C ALA A 100 -0.04 20.12 7.05
N VAL A 101 0.78 19.08 7.00
CA VAL A 101 0.53 17.81 7.69
C VAL A 101 1.60 17.61 8.75
N SER A 102 1.21 17.40 10.01
CA SER A 102 2.16 17.13 11.09
C SER A 102 2.71 15.71 11.02
N GLU A 103 3.82 15.47 11.73
CA GLU A 103 4.27 14.11 11.98
C GLU A 103 3.18 13.30 12.71
N PRO A 104 2.96 12.03 12.31
CA PRO A 104 2.06 11.12 13.02
C PRO A 104 2.56 10.85 14.45
N LYS A 105 1.64 10.84 15.42
CA LYS A 105 1.95 10.57 16.83
C LYS A 105 1.12 9.41 17.35
N LYS A 106 1.77 8.32 17.74
CA LYS A 106 1.14 7.23 18.49
C LYS A 106 0.73 7.72 19.86
N GLN A 107 -0.50 7.44 20.27
CA GLN A 107 -1.07 7.84 21.55
C GLN A 107 -1.20 6.60 22.43
N THR A 108 -0.30 6.48 23.41
CA THR A 108 -0.28 5.33 24.33
C THR A 108 -0.97 5.62 25.67
N SER A 109 -1.51 6.83 25.86
CA SER A 109 -2.10 7.29 27.12
C SER A 109 -3.48 6.72 27.43
N GLY A 110 -4.14 6.07 26.45
CA GLY A 110 -5.48 5.48 26.61
C GLY A 110 -6.62 6.50 26.79
N MET A 111 -6.34 7.80 26.62
CA MET A 111 -7.30 8.88 26.83
C MET A 111 -8.15 9.22 25.59
N LEU A 112 -7.91 8.56 24.47
CA LEU A 112 -8.65 8.79 23.23
C LEU A 112 -9.67 7.66 23.04
N ALA A 113 -10.95 8.03 23.01
CA ALA A 113 -12.00 7.12 22.58
C ALA A 113 -11.86 6.89 21.08
N MET A 114 -11.76 5.63 20.68
CA MET A 114 -11.72 5.21 19.27
C MET A 114 -13.03 4.53 18.91
N ASN A 115 -13.40 4.61 17.65
CA ASN A 115 -14.47 3.79 17.10
C ASN A 115 -14.03 2.32 16.99
N HIS A 116 -12.74 2.08 16.78
CA HIS A 116 -12.12 0.75 16.83
C HIS A 116 -11.85 0.28 18.27
N ASP A 117 -11.80 -1.04 18.47
CA ASP A 117 -11.54 -1.65 19.78
C ASP A 117 -10.12 -1.29 20.30
N SER A 118 -10.07 -0.56 21.40
CA SER A 118 -8.80 -0.07 21.98
C SER A 118 -7.90 -1.17 22.56
N LYS A 119 -8.37 -2.42 22.64
CA LYS A 119 -7.51 -3.58 22.99
C LYS A 119 -6.76 -4.15 21.79
N SER A 120 -7.29 -3.93 20.59
CA SER A 120 -6.73 -4.46 19.34
C SER A 120 -5.99 -3.38 18.55
N PHE A 121 -6.24 -2.11 18.85
CA PHE A 121 -5.68 -0.98 18.11
C PHE A 121 -5.08 0.09 19.01
N ILE A 122 -3.98 0.70 18.56
CA ILE A 122 -3.39 1.91 19.11
C ILE A 122 -3.82 3.12 18.28
N PRO A 123 -4.26 4.23 18.91
CA PRO A 123 -4.57 5.46 18.20
C PRO A 123 -3.30 6.13 17.70
N VAL A 124 -3.34 6.57 16.45
CA VAL A 124 -2.32 7.41 15.83
C VAL A 124 -2.96 8.71 15.39
N THR A 125 -2.45 9.83 15.87
CA THR A 125 -2.97 11.16 15.56
C THR A 125 -2.10 11.85 14.53
N VAL A 126 -2.74 12.45 13.54
CA VAL A 126 -2.12 13.37 12.58
C VAL A 126 -2.88 14.69 12.64
N THR A 127 -2.15 15.79 12.76
CA THR A 127 -2.75 17.13 12.74
C THR A 127 -2.60 17.75 11.36
N LEU A 128 -3.69 18.28 10.83
CA LEU A 128 -3.68 19.11 9.64
C LEU A 128 -3.86 20.57 10.05
N THR A 129 -2.97 21.43 9.54
CA THR A 129 -3.16 22.88 9.55
C THR A 129 -3.60 23.29 8.16
N ILE A 130 -4.79 23.88 8.07
CA ILE A 130 -5.44 24.16 6.80
C ILE A 130 -5.80 25.62 6.72
N LYS A 131 -5.29 26.30 5.70
CA LYS A 131 -5.60 27.70 5.41
C LYS A 131 -6.46 27.78 4.15
N ASN A 132 -7.74 28.07 4.34
CA ASN A 132 -8.67 28.31 3.25
C ASN A 132 -8.47 29.75 2.74
N ASN A 133 -7.80 29.92 1.60
CA ASN A 133 -7.64 31.24 0.99
C ASN A 133 -8.76 31.59 -0.02
N ASP A 134 -9.80 30.75 -0.12
CA ASP A 134 -10.97 31.07 -0.94
C ASP A 134 -11.96 31.99 -0.22
N SER A 135 -12.81 32.65 -1.01
CA SER A 135 -13.93 33.45 -0.52
C SER A 135 -15.14 32.62 -0.10
N SER A 136 -15.11 31.31 -0.37
CA SER A 136 -16.16 30.36 -0.01
C SER A 136 -15.65 29.36 1.03
N ASN A 137 -16.57 28.80 1.82
CA ASN A 137 -16.23 27.69 2.69
C ASN A 137 -15.77 26.50 1.86
N ILE A 138 -14.81 25.75 2.38
CA ILE A 138 -14.37 24.50 1.76
C ILE A 138 -14.87 23.33 2.61
N GLU A 139 -15.40 22.32 1.96
CA GLU A 139 -15.76 21.06 2.57
C GLU A 139 -14.85 19.96 2.03
N PHE A 140 -14.31 19.13 2.91
CA PHE A 140 -13.60 17.94 2.47
C PHE A 140 -13.77 16.79 3.46
N ASN A 141 -13.43 15.60 2.99
CA ASN A 141 -13.45 14.37 3.76
C ASN A 141 -12.03 14.07 4.31
N PRO A 142 -11.79 14.16 5.63
CA PRO A 142 -10.49 13.85 6.22
C PRO A 142 -10.05 12.40 6.02
N GLY A 143 -10.99 11.47 5.84
CA GLY A 143 -10.70 10.07 5.53
C GLY A 143 -10.08 9.83 4.14
N LYS A 144 -9.95 10.87 3.31
CA LYS A 144 -9.16 10.80 2.06
C LYS A 144 -7.64 10.90 2.31
N PHE A 145 -7.21 11.27 3.52
CA PHE A 145 -5.82 11.19 3.91
C PHE A 145 -5.51 9.76 4.36
N LEU A 146 -4.46 9.18 3.79
CA LEU A 146 -4.03 7.82 4.13
C LEU A 146 -2.75 7.90 4.96
N ALA A 147 -2.71 7.14 6.04
CA ALA A 147 -1.50 6.96 6.83
C ALA A 147 -0.95 5.55 6.62
N SER A 148 0.38 5.44 6.49
CA SER A 148 1.05 4.14 6.48
C SER A 148 2.27 4.12 7.40
N ASP A 149 2.59 2.91 7.84
CA ASP A 149 3.82 2.63 8.55
C ASP A 149 5.05 2.51 7.61
N ASP A 150 6.22 2.37 8.21
CA ASP A 150 7.51 2.22 7.54
C ASP A 150 7.67 0.89 6.78
N LYS A 151 6.71 -0.02 6.90
CA LYS A 151 6.61 -1.28 6.14
C LYS A 151 5.60 -1.18 4.99
N GLY A 152 4.89 -0.06 4.88
CA GLY A 152 3.87 0.17 3.86
C GLY A 152 2.50 -0.38 4.21
N ASN A 153 2.25 -0.76 5.47
CA ASN A 153 0.91 -1.13 5.92
C ASN A 153 0.10 0.15 6.16
N TYR A 154 -1.07 0.24 5.54
CA TYR A 154 -1.99 1.36 5.76
C TYR A 154 -2.76 1.18 7.06
N LEU A 155 -2.93 2.28 7.79
CA LEU A 155 -3.74 2.33 9.00
C LEU A 155 -5.21 2.58 8.64
N ALA A 156 -6.12 2.06 9.46
CA ALA A 156 -7.54 2.31 9.28
C ALA A 156 -7.90 3.73 9.75
N TYR A 157 -8.71 4.45 8.97
CA TYR A 157 -9.30 5.71 9.41
C TYR A 157 -10.28 5.45 10.56
N ASP A 158 -10.19 6.21 11.65
CA ASP A 158 -11.08 6.07 12.81
C ASP A 158 -12.08 7.23 12.93
N SER A 159 -11.57 8.45 13.05
CA SER A 159 -12.38 9.65 13.34
C SER A 159 -11.61 10.95 13.07
N VAL A 160 -12.32 12.08 13.14
CA VAL A 160 -11.75 13.43 13.07
C VAL A 160 -12.28 14.29 14.21
N MET A 161 -11.44 15.15 14.77
CA MET A 161 -11.83 16.13 15.77
C MET A 161 -11.27 17.50 15.43
N SER A 162 -12.01 18.53 15.80
CA SER A 162 -11.50 19.90 15.88
C SER A 162 -12.08 20.59 17.11
N ASN A 163 -11.25 21.40 17.76
CA ASN A 163 -11.68 22.33 18.81
C ASN A 163 -11.62 23.78 18.31
N ASP A 164 -11.45 23.96 17.00
CA ASP A 164 -11.30 25.24 16.33
C ASP A 164 -12.69 25.76 15.92
N ASP A 165 -13.02 27.00 16.28
CA ASP A 165 -14.32 27.60 15.98
C ASP A 165 -14.47 27.95 14.49
N THR A 166 -13.38 27.89 13.72
CA THR A 166 -13.37 28.04 12.27
C THR A 166 -13.71 26.75 11.51
N VAL A 167 -13.87 25.63 12.24
CA VAL A 167 -14.20 24.31 11.69
C VAL A 167 -15.57 23.87 12.16
N SER A 168 -16.40 23.43 11.22
CA SER A 168 -17.60 22.67 11.52
C SER A 168 -17.37 21.21 11.16
N VAL A 169 -17.28 20.33 12.16
CA VAL A 169 -17.28 18.87 11.96
C VAL A 169 -18.73 18.43 11.81
N GLN A 170 -19.17 18.18 10.57
CA GLN A 170 -20.54 17.75 10.31
C GLN A 170 -20.71 16.24 10.51
N SER A 171 -19.65 15.47 10.21
CA SER A 171 -19.55 14.04 10.46
C SER A 171 -18.08 13.62 10.42
N ASP A 172 -17.80 12.35 10.73
CA ASP A 172 -16.47 11.77 10.54
C ASP A 172 -16.00 11.79 9.07
N LYS A 173 -16.85 12.13 8.10
CA LYS A 173 -16.50 12.17 6.67
C LYS A 173 -16.64 13.55 6.05
N SER A 174 -16.97 14.57 6.83
CA SER A 174 -17.15 15.93 6.33
C SER A 174 -16.77 16.95 7.39
N VAL A 175 -15.74 17.72 7.07
CA VAL A 175 -15.36 18.92 7.80
C VAL A 175 -15.46 20.13 6.88
N VAL A 176 -16.02 21.21 7.41
CA VAL A 176 -16.15 22.48 6.69
C VAL A 176 -15.25 23.52 7.35
N ILE A 177 -14.39 24.15 6.54
CA ILE A 177 -13.50 25.22 6.97
C ILE A 177 -14.00 26.54 6.39
N GLN A 178 -14.16 27.52 7.27
CA GLN A 178 -14.67 28.84 6.90
C GLN A 178 -13.77 29.56 5.87
N ALA A 179 -14.41 30.32 4.99
CA ALA A 179 -13.73 31.17 4.00
C ALA A 179 -12.69 32.10 4.63
N GLY A 180 -11.50 32.18 4.03
CA GLY A 180 -10.43 33.08 4.48
C GLY A 180 -9.84 32.77 5.86
N LYS A 181 -10.14 31.60 6.44
CA LYS A 181 -9.69 31.20 7.79
C LYS A 181 -8.62 30.14 7.75
N GLU A 182 -7.86 30.09 8.83
CA GLU A 182 -6.94 29.01 9.16
C GLU A 182 -7.57 28.16 10.25
N ALA A 183 -7.46 26.85 10.10
CA ALA A 183 -8.09 25.84 10.92
C ALA A 183 -7.09 24.75 11.28
N THR A 184 -7.24 24.18 12.47
CA THR A 184 -6.54 22.96 12.87
C THR A 184 -7.52 21.81 13.07
N ILE A 185 -7.25 20.67 12.43
CA ILE A 185 -7.99 19.42 12.66
C ILE A 185 -7.05 18.28 13.03
N ALA A 186 -7.54 17.35 13.85
CA ALA A 186 -6.85 16.13 14.20
C ALA A 186 -7.56 14.94 13.55
N ILE A 187 -6.83 14.15 12.78
CA ILE A 187 -7.28 12.87 12.23
C ILE A 187 -6.74 11.77 13.12
N PHE A 188 -7.60 10.84 13.50
CA PHE A 188 -7.24 9.64 14.23
C PHE A 188 -7.29 8.43 13.31
N TYR A 189 -6.22 7.65 13.37
CA TYR A 189 -6.09 6.36 12.70
C TYR A 189 -5.98 5.26 13.74
N ALA A 190 -6.51 4.09 13.41
CA ALA A 190 -6.36 2.86 14.16
C ALA A 190 -5.20 2.05 13.58
N MET A 191 -4.13 1.92 14.37
CA MET A 191 -2.99 1.08 14.07
C MET A 191 -3.18 -0.26 14.77
N ASP A 192 -3.07 -1.37 14.03
CA ASP A 192 -3.13 -2.71 14.61
C ASP A 192 -2.01 -2.90 15.64
N ASN A 193 -2.34 -3.46 16.81
CA ASN A 193 -1.36 -3.77 17.84
C ASN A 193 -0.27 -4.73 17.38
N ASP A 194 -0.57 -5.63 16.44
CA ASP A 194 0.43 -6.54 15.86
C ASP A 194 1.53 -5.78 15.10
N HIS A 195 1.27 -4.53 14.73
CA HIS A 195 2.22 -3.65 14.04
C HIS A 195 2.74 -2.52 14.94
N SER A 196 2.44 -2.52 16.25
CA SER A 196 2.69 -1.36 17.14
C SER A 196 4.14 -0.86 17.16
N ASP A 197 5.10 -1.73 16.86
CA ASP A 197 6.52 -1.40 16.81
C ASP A 197 6.93 -0.61 15.56
N ASN A 198 6.13 -0.65 14.49
CA ASN A 198 6.42 0.01 13.23
C ASN A 198 6.23 1.53 13.33
N ASP A 199 7.13 2.31 12.76
CA ASP A 199 7.03 3.76 12.77
C ASP A 199 6.00 4.24 11.74
N VAL A 200 5.03 5.07 12.15
CA VAL A 200 4.11 5.71 11.19
C VAL A 200 4.81 6.93 10.62
N ASN A 201 5.16 6.88 9.33
CA ASN A 201 6.11 7.81 8.73
C ASN A 201 5.68 8.41 7.39
N LYS A 202 4.49 8.05 6.89
CA LYS A 202 3.99 8.52 5.60
C LYS A 202 2.52 8.90 5.68
N ILE A 203 2.19 10.07 5.14
CA ILE A 203 0.81 10.52 4.89
C ILE A 203 0.64 10.82 3.40
N GLU A 204 -0.45 10.33 2.81
CA GLU A 204 -0.78 10.49 1.39
C GLU A 204 -2.13 11.17 1.21
N PHE A 205 -2.20 12.11 0.27
CA PHE A 205 -3.44 12.74 -0.16
C PHE A 205 -3.30 13.14 -1.62
N LEU A 206 -4.20 12.64 -2.48
CA LEU A 206 -4.07 12.77 -3.94
C LEU A 206 -2.69 12.27 -4.40
N ASN A 207 -1.99 13.03 -5.23
CA ASN A 207 -0.63 12.71 -5.69
C ASN A 207 0.48 13.30 -4.79
N LYS A 208 0.16 13.70 -3.56
CA LYS A 208 1.10 14.32 -2.62
C LYS A 208 1.37 13.41 -1.44
N THR A 209 2.61 13.44 -0.98
CA THR A 209 3.07 12.62 0.14
C THR A 209 3.86 13.48 1.12
N TRP A 210 3.64 13.29 2.41
CA TRP A 210 4.46 13.83 3.49
C TRP A 210 5.18 12.71 4.19
N THR A 211 6.49 12.88 4.38
CA THR A 211 7.37 11.94 5.08
C THR A 211 8.29 12.66 6.07
N LYS A 212 8.95 11.91 6.95
CA LYS A 212 10.05 12.44 7.78
C LYS A 212 11.21 12.97 6.92
#